data_AF-A0A662D9V0-F1
#
_entry.id   AF-A0A662D9V0-F1
#
_cell.length_a   1.000
_cell.length_b   1.000
_cell.length_c   1.000
_cell.angle_alpha   90.00
_cell.angle_beta   90.00
_cell.angle_gamma   90.00
#
_symmetry.space_group_name_H-M   'P 1'
#
loop_
_entity.id
_entity.type
_entity.pdbx_description
1 polymer ?
#
loop_
_entity_poly.entity_id
_entity_poly.type
_entity_poly.pdbx_seq_one_letter_code
_entity_poly.pdbx_strand_id
1 'polypeptide(L)'
;MRCRQAEKLIHRLLDDRLKPEEIKALETHLSQCPACRQKKKDYELISHSLRSTAFSEPNPYYWEKISSRLAPRPFSSTLAMWKKWALRAVPVALILVIILVSALVFFSSSSTPEMSQAEILLLQDANPFSDSQAIFAESSPVNKNLRLIFTSLETTQEIRR
;
A
#
# COMPACT_ATOMS: atom_id res chain seq x y z
N MET A 1 -16.21 -1.23 43.32
CA MET A 1 -15.52 -0.02 42.81
C MET A 1 -14.81 0.70 43.95
N ARG A 2 -13.67 1.37 43.69
CA ARG A 2 -12.97 2.20 44.69
C ARG A 2 -13.67 3.55 44.86
N CYS A 3 -13.73 4.10 46.07
CA CYS A 3 -14.40 5.38 46.34
C CYS A 3 -13.88 6.53 45.47
N ARG A 4 -12.56 6.58 45.21
CA ARG A 4 -11.95 7.58 44.32
C ARG A 4 -12.47 7.52 42.88
N GLN A 5 -12.80 6.32 42.40
CA GLN A 5 -13.38 6.14 41.07
C GLN A 5 -14.85 6.53 41.06
N ALA A 6 -15.59 6.20 42.13
CA ALA A 6 -16.97 6.63 42.31
C ALA A 6 -17.10 8.15 42.25
N GLU A 7 -16.23 8.87 42.95
CA GLU A 7 -16.21 10.34 42.97
C GLU A 7 -16.02 10.94 41.57
N LYS A 8 -15.13 10.38 40.74
CA LYS A 8 -14.97 10.79 39.34
C LYS A 8 -16.23 10.55 38.52
N LEU A 9 -16.91 9.42 38.73
CA LEU A 9 -18.16 9.12 38.02
C LEU A 9 -19.30 10.03 38.49
N ILE A 10 -19.35 10.42 39.77
CA ILE A 10 -20.32 11.39 40.29
C ILE A 10 -20.15 12.74 39.57
N HIS A 11 -18.92 13.24 39.42
CA HIS A 11 -18.68 14.51 38.72
C HIS A 11 -19.14 14.45 37.25
N ARG A 12 -18.79 13.37 36.56
CA ARG A 12 -19.25 13.13 35.17
C ARG A 12 -20.76 12.97 35.05
N LEU A 13 -21.43 12.45 36.08
CA LEU A 13 -22.89 12.37 36.15
C LEU A 13 -23.51 13.76 36.22
N LEU A 14 -22.95 14.67 37.03
CA LEU A 14 -23.42 16.06 37.12
C LEU A 14 -23.24 16.84 35.80
N ASP A 15 -22.27 16.44 34.98
CA ASP A 15 -21.99 17.02 33.65
C ASP A 15 -22.81 16.37 32.50
N ASP A 16 -23.71 15.42 32.79
CA ASP A 16 -24.46 14.63 31.80
C ASP A 16 -23.58 13.86 30.78
N ARG A 17 -22.37 13.43 31.19
CA ARG A 17 -21.39 12.73 30.32
C ARG A 17 -21.21 11.24 30.63
N LEU A 18 -22.11 10.64 31.38
CA LEU A 18 -21.95 9.26 31.86
C LEU A 18 -22.62 8.24 30.94
N LYS A 19 -21.95 7.11 30.67
CA LYS A 19 -22.53 5.99 29.91
C LYS A 19 -23.52 5.19 30.78
N PRO A 20 -24.52 4.53 30.20
CA PRO A 20 -25.51 3.74 30.95
C PRO A 20 -24.90 2.60 31.79
N GLU A 21 -23.81 1.99 31.32
CA GLU A 21 -23.09 0.95 32.06
C GLU A 21 -22.40 1.51 33.32
N GLU A 22 -21.82 2.71 33.21
CA GLU A 22 -21.13 3.40 34.31
C GLU A 22 -22.13 3.88 35.37
N ILE A 23 -23.36 4.25 34.96
CA ILE A 23 -24.45 4.61 35.88
C ILE A 23 -24.79 3.44 36.79
N LYS A 24 -25.03 2.25 36.23
CA LYS A 24 -25.36 1.04 37.02
C LYS A 24 -24.25 0.68 38.01
N ALA A 25 -22.99 0.78 37.57
CA ALA A 25 -21.84 0.53 38.42
C ALA A 25 -21.72 1.55 39.57
N LEU A 26 -22.04 2.82 39.30
CA LEU A 26 -22.06 3.88 40.31
C LEU A 26 -23.20 3.68 41.31
N GLU A 27 -24.41 3.38 40.85
CA GLU A 27 -25.58 3.11 41.71
C GLU A 27 -25.33 1.94 42.66
N THR A 28 -24.73 0.86 42.14
CA THR A 28 -24.33 -0.31 42.94
C THR A 28 -23.34 0.09 44.05
N HIS A 29 -22.44 1.03 43.77
CA HIS A 29 -21.51 1.52 44.78
C HIS A 29 -22.19 2.46 45.79
N LEU A 30 -23.13 3.30 45.35
CA LEU A 30 -23.86 4.23 46.22
C LEU A 30 -24.83 3.50 47.17
N SER A 31 -25.31 2.30 46.81
CA SER A 31 -26.10 1.46 47.71
C SER A 31 -25.23 0.90 48.86
N GLN A 32 -23.96 0.59 48.57
CA GLN A 32 -23.02 -0.03 49.51
C GLN A 32 -22.19 0.97 50.33
N CYS A 33 -21.93 2.18 49.82
CA CYS A 33 -21.05 3.17 50.45
C CYS A 33 -21.80 4.45 50.86
N PRO A 34 -22.03 4.69 52.16
CA PRO A 34 -22.72 5.89 52.63
C PRO A 34 -21.90 7.18 52.44
N ALA A 35 -20.57 7.12 52.52
CA ALA A 35 -19.70 8.27 52.32
C ALA A 35 -19.82 8.84 50.89
N CYS A 36 -19.82 7.97 49.87
CA CYS A 36 -20.01 8.40 48.49
C CYS A 36 -21.43 8.93 48.22
N ARG A 37 -22.43 8.39 48.92
CA ARG A 37 -23.81 8.89 48.87
C ARG A 37 -23.93 10.31 49.42
N GLN A 38 -23.24 10.60 50.52
CA GLN A 38 -23.22 11.95 51.08
C GLN A 38 -22.53 12.94 50.12
N LYS A 39 -21.35 12.57 49.59
CA LYS A 39 -20.65 13.40 48.59
C LYS A 39 -21.52 13.75 47.38
N LYS A 40 -22.28 12.78 46.85
CA LYS A 40 -23.22 13.02 45.74
C LYS A 40 -24.24 14.09 46.07
N LYS A 41 -24.87 14.02 47.26
CA LYS A 41 -25.83 15.02 47.72
C LYS A 41 -25.19 16.41 47.87
N ASP A 42 -23.99 16.46 48.44
CA ASP A 42 -23.28 17.73 48.63
C ASP A 42 -22.98 18.41 47.29
N TYR A 43 -22.53 17.64 46.29
CA TYR A 43 -22.32 18.16 44.93
C TYR A 43 -23.61 18.57 44.24
N GLU A 44 -24.69 17.81 44.40
CA GLU A 44 -26.02 18.17 43.86
C GLU A 44 -26.50 19.51 44.44
N LEU A 45 -26.37 19.71 45.75
CA LEU A 45 -26.72 20.97 46.43
C LEU A 45 -25.92 22.16 45.88
N ILE A 46 -24.60 22.00 45.71
CA ILE A 46 -23.75 23.04 45.12
C ILE A 46 -24.19 23.34 43.69
N SER A 47 -24.41 22.31 42.87
CA SER A 47 -24.81 22.48 41.48
C SER A 47 -26.17 23.16 41.32
N HIS A 48 -27.13 22.84 42.19
CA HIS A 48 -28.44 23.45 42.19
C HIS A 48 -28.38 24.92 42.61
N SER A 49 -27.59 25.23 43.64
CA SER A 49 -27.37 26.60 44.11
C SER A 49 -26.70 27.48 43.05
N LEU A 50 -25.82 26.91 42.21
CA LEU A 50 -25.21 27.64 41.11
C LEU A 50 -26.19 27.89 39.96
N ARG A 51 -27.07 26.92 39.64
CA ARG A 51 -28.08 27.04 38.57
C ARG A 51 -29.24 27.97 38.91
N SER A 52 -29.56 28.14 40.20
CA SER A 52 -30.65 29.04 40.63
C SER A 52 -30.30 30.52 40.50
N THR A 53 -29.02 30.85 40.33
CA THR A 53 -28.58 32.19 39.94
C THR A 53 -29.12 32.46 38.54
N ALA A 54 -30.13 33.33 38.44
CA ALA A 54 -30.67 33.76 37.16
C ALA A 54 -29.54 34.41 36.34
N PHE A 55 -28.97 33.64 35.41
CA PHE A 55 -28.03 34.18 34.44
C PHE A 55 -28.81 35.16 33.56
N SER A 56 -28.36 36.41 33.50
CA SER A 56 -28.92 37.37 32.56
C SER A 56 -28.81 36.81 31.15
N GLU A 57 -29.89 36.91 30.38
CA GLU A 57 -29.89 36.46 28.99
C GLU A 57 -28.74 37.14 28.22
N PRO A 58 -27.90 36.38 27.51
CA PRO A 58 -26.79 36.95 26.78
C PRO A 58 -27.31 37.88 25.68
N ASN A 59 -26.55 38.95 25.39
CA ASN A 59 -26.90 39.90 24.32
C ASN A 59 -27.14 39.14 22.99
N PRO A 60 -28.23 39.41 22.25
CA PRO A 60 -28.56 38.74 20.99
C PRO A 60 -27.40 38.70 19.96
N TYR A 61 -26.57 39.74 19.90
CA TYR A 61 -25.42 39.83 18.98
C TYR A 61 -24.21 39.00 19.42
N TYR A 62 -24.20 38.48 20.65
CA TYR A 62 -23.08 37.71 21.17
C TYR A 62 -22.92 36.36 20.45
N TRP A 63 -24.03 35.74 20.06
CA TRP A 63 -24.02 34.48 19.32
C TRP A 63 -23.38 34.62 17.94
N GLU A 64 -23.60 35.75 17.25
CA GLU A 64 -23.04 36.03 15.93
C GLU A 64 -21.50 36.17 15.96
N LYS A 65 -20.97 36.76 17.04
CA LYS A 65 -19.52 36.84 17.28
C LYS A 65 -18.90 35.48 17.60
N ILE A 66 -19.66 34.57 18.22
CA ILE A 66 -19.21 33.22 18.55
C ILE A 66 -19.28 32.34 17.30
N SER A 67 -20.40 32.35 16.59
CA SER A 67 -20.61 31.50 15.40
C SER A 67 -19.58 31.79 14.32
N SER A 68 -19.19 33.06 14.12
CA SER A 68 -18.12 33.44 13.20
C SER A 68 -16.73 32.90 13.59
N ARG A 69 -16.48 32.66 14.89
CA ARG A 69 -15.23 32.05 15.38
C ARG A 69 -15.26 30.52 15.42
N LEU A 70 -16.45 29.94 15.58
CA LEU A 70 -16.68 28.50 15.56
C LEU A 70 -16.92 27.96 14.15
N ALA A 71 -17.18 28.84 13.17
CA ALA A 71 -17.28 28.48 11.77
C ALA A 71 -16.11 27.57 11.43
N PRO A 72 -16.38 26.32 10.99
CA PRO A 72 -15.34 25.35 10.78
C PRO A 72 -14.35 25.96 9.80
N ARG A 73 -13.11 26.20 10.27
CA ARG A 73 -12.02 26.54 9.36
C ARG A 73 -12.04 25.44 8.30
N PRO A 74 -12.20 25.77 7.01
CA PRO A 74 -12.16 24.74 5.98
C PRO A 74 -10.81 24.05 6.14
N PHE A 75 -10.84 22.79 6.60
CA PHE A 75 -9.64 21.97 6.69
C PHE A 75 -9.00 22.05 5.31
N SER A 76 -7.78 22.58 5.25
CA SER A 76 -7.12 23.01 4.02
C SER A 76 -7.37 21.98 2.92
N SER A 77 -7.97 22.45 1.84
CA SER A 77 -8.51 21.70 0.71
C SER A 77 -7.47 20.93 -0.10
N THR A 78 -6.23 20.78 0.38
CA THR A 78 -5.15 20.08 -0.32
C THR A 78 -5.51 18.62 -0.57
N LEU A 79 -6.09 17.93 0.43
CA LEU A 79 -6.55 16.54 0.29
C LEU A 79 -7.78 16.41 -0.61
N ALA A 80 -8.74 17.34 -0.51
CA ALA A 80 -9.93 17.34 -1.36
C ALA A 80 -9.60 17.69 -2.82
N MET A 81 -8.63 18.59 -3.04
CA MET A 81 -8.07 18.87 -4.35
C MET A 81 -7.32 17.64 -4.86
N TRP A 82 -6.37 17.07 -4.11
CA TRP A 82 -5.67 15.84 -4.50
C TRP A 82 -6.62 14.70 -4.91
N LYS A 83 -7.71 14.50 -4.16
CA LYS A 83 -8.74 13.50 -4.50
C LYS A 83 -9.44 13.79 -5.84
N LYS A 84 -9.73 15.07 -6.14
CA LYS A 84 -10.29 15.49 -7.44
C LYS A 84 -9.31 15.31 -8.60
N TRP A 85 -8.03 15.62 -8.38
CA TRP A 85 -6.98 15.43 -9.40
C TRP A 85 -6.70 13.94 -9.65
N ALA A 86 -6.67 13.12 -8.60
CA ALA A 86 -6.53 11.67 -8.71
C ALA A 86 -7.69 11.05 -9.51
N LEU A 87 -8.94 11.43 -9.23
CA LEU A 87 -10.12 10.97 -9.98
C LEU A 87 -10.08 11.35 -11.47
N ARG A 88 -9.51 12.51 -11.82
CA ARG A 88 -9.31 12.90 -13.22
C ARG A 88 -8.14 12.20 -13.90
N ALA A 89 -7.16 11.71 -13.15
CA ALA A 89 -6.02 10.96 -13.69
C ALA A 89 -6.36 9.48 -13.97
N VAL A 90 -7.39 8.92 -13.32
CA VAL A 90 -7.85 7.53 -13.53
C VAL A 90 -8.10 7.17 -15.00
N PRO A 91 -8.89 7.92 -15.79
CA PRO A 91 -9.16 7.55 -17.19
C PRO A 91 -7.90 7.61 -18.07
N VAL A 92 -7.00 8.57 -17.82
CA VAL A 92 -5.75 8.72 -18.58
C VAL A 92 -4.80 7.55 -18.28
N ALA A 93 -4.69 7.14 -17.01
CA ALA A 93 -3.90 5.98 -16.63
C ALA A 93 -4.44 4.69 -17.25
N LEU A 94 -5.77 4.53 -17.31
CA LEU A 94 -6.43 3.36 -17.91
C LEU A 94 -6.13 3.27 -19.42
N ILE A 95 -6.21 4.39 -20.13
CA ILE A 95 -5.86 4.48 -21.56
C ILE A 95 -4.38 4.14 -21.77
N LEU A 96 -3.48 4.68 -20.94
CA LEU A 96 -2.05 4.36 -21.02
C LEU A 96 -1.77 2.88 -20.81
N VAL A 97 -2.42 2.24 -19.82
CA VAL A 97 -2.28 0.80 -19.57
C VAL A 97 -2.80 -0.01 -20.77
N ILE A 98 -3.93 0.38 -21.37
CA ILE A 98 -4.46 -0.29 -22.56
C ILE A 98 -3.46 -0.17 -23.73
N ILE A 99 -2.87 1.00 -23.95
CA ILE A 99 -1.86 1.22 -25.00
C ILE A 99 -0.61 0.39 -24.73
N LEU A 100 -0.18 0.30 -23.47
CA LEU A 100 1.03 -0.45 -23.09
C LEU A 100 0.80 -1.96 -23.27
N VAL A 101 -0.36 -2.47 -22.86
CA VAL A 101 -0.75 -3.87 -23.07
C VAL A 101 -0.90 -4.18 -24.55
N SER A 102 -1.55 -3.30 -25.32
CA SER A 102 -1.70 -3.52 -26.77
C SER A 102 -0.35 -3.49 -27.49
N ALA A 103 0.55 -2.58 -27.11
CA ALA A 103 1.90 -2.55 -27.62
C ALA A 103 2.66 -3.85 -27.28
N LEU A 104 2.61 -4.32 -26.03
CA LEU A 104 3.26 -5.57 -25.63
C LEU A 104 2.74 -6.78 -26.42
N VAL A 105 1.43 -6.88 -26.63
CA VAL A 105 0.84 -7.95 -27.46
C VAL A 105 1.29 -7.82 -28.91
N PHE A 106 1.33 -6.60 -29.46
CA PHE A 106 1.74 -6.36 -30.84
C PHE A 106 3.23 -6.68 -31.05
N PHE A 107 4.11 -6.25 -30.14
CA PHE A 107 5.55 -6.56 -30.15
C PHE A 107 5.83 -8.07 -29.96
N SER A 108 5.01 -8.75 -29.16
CA SER A 108 5.13 -10.20 -28.98
C SER A 108 4.67 -10.96 -30.24
N SER A 109 3.68 -10.44 -30.97
CA SER A 109 3.19 -11.03 -32.22
C SER A 109 4.05 -10.68 -33.43
N SER A 110 4.72 -9.52 -33.44
CA SER A 110 5.67 -9.12 -34.50
C SER A 110 7.03 -9.77 -34.34
N SER A 111 7.28 -10.44 -33.21
CA SER A 111 8.32 -11.46 -33.13
C SER A 111 7.83 -12.66 -33.94
N THR A 112 7.81 -12.54 -35.27
CA THR A 112 7.95 -13.73 -36.10
C THR A 112 9.19 -14.43 -35.57
N PRO A 113 9.08 -15.65 -35.03
CA PRO A 113 10.27 -16.36 -34.60
C PRO A 113 11.11 -16.49 -35.87
N GLU A 114 12.19 -15.71 -35.96
CA GLU A 114 13.25 -16.04 -36.90
C GLU A 114 13.74 -17.39 -36.41
N MET A 115 13.18 -18.45 -37.00
CA MET A 115 13.61 -19.82 -36.76
C MET A 115 15.12 -19.79 -36.98
N SER A 116 15.84 -19.98 -35.88
CA SER A 116 17.29 -20.06 -35.90
C SER A 116 17.66 -21.10 -36.96
N GLN A 117 18.70 -20.86 -37.76
CA GLN A 117 19.15 -21.83 -38.77
C GLN A 117 19.29 -23.25 -38.21
N ALA A 118 19.59 -23.38 -36.92
CA ALA A 118 19.63 -24.65 -36.21
C ALA A 118 18.28 -25.38 -36.17
N GLU A 119 17.16 -24.67 -36.06
CA GLU A 119 15.81 -25.22 -36.04
C GLU A 119 15.39 -25.71 -37.43
N ILE A 120 15.75 -24.96 -38.48
CA ILE A 120 15.54 -25.37 -39.88
C ILE A 120 16.36 -26.62 -40.21
N LEU A 121 17.61 -26.69 -39.73
CA LEU A 121 18.49 -27.85 -39.94
C LEU A 121 18.01 -29.10 -39.18
N LEU A 122 17.44 -28.93 -37.98
CA LEU A 122 16.83 -30.02 -37.21
C LEU A 122 15.56 -30.55 -37.86
N LEU A 123 14.72 -29.67 -38.42
CA LEU A 123 13.50 -30.06 -39.12
C LEU A 123 13.78 -30.73 -40.47
N GLN A 124 14.92 -30.42 -41.09
CA GLN A 124 15.30 -30.94 -42.40
C GLN A 124 16.15 -32.23 -42.32
N ASP A 125 16.47 -32.72 -41.10
CA ASP A 125 17.32 -33.90 -40.83
C ASP A 125 18.60 -33.93 -41.71
N ALA A 126 19.10 -32.74 -42.05
CA ALA A 126 20.24 -32.55 -42.92
C ALA A 126 21.47 -32.57 -42.05
N ASN A 127 22.11 -33.74 -41.95
CA ASN A 127 23.29 -33.94 -41.15
C ASN A 127 24.43 -33.03 -41.67
N PRO A 128 24.82 -31.95 -40.96
CA PRO A 128 25.72 -30.92 -41.48
C PRO A 128 27.18 -31.39 -41.58
N PHE A 129 27.42 -32.65 -41.22
CA PHE A 129 28.74 -33.27 -41.12
C PHE A 129 29.00 -34.33 -42.20
N SER A 130 28.18 -34.41 -43.26
CA SER A 130 28.39 -35.34 -44.40
C SER A 130 29.82 -35.28 -44.92
N ASP A 131 30.37 -34.08 -45.04
CA ASP A 131 31.71 -33.85 -45.60
C ASP A 131 32.81 -34.30 -44.63
N SER A 132 32.55 -34.29 -43.32
CA SER A 132 33.49 -34.74 -42.31
C SER A 132 33.54 -36.27 -42.18
N GLN A 133 32.44 -36.97 -42.49
CA GLN A 133 32.44 -38.45 -42.47
C GLN A 133 33.45 -39.03 -43.47
N ALA A 134 33.64 -38.38 -44.63
CA ALA A 134 34.68 -38.76 -45.58
C ALA A 134 36.11 -38.63 -44.99
N ILE A 135 36.33 -37.65 -44.10
CA ILE A 135 37.61 -37.44 -43.41
C ILE A 135 37.83 -38.50 -42.33
N PHE A 136 36.78 -38.94 -41.63
CA PHE A 136 36.87 -39.98 -40.60
C PHE A 136 36.91 -41.41 -41.16
N ALA A 137 36.39 -41.62 -42.38
CA ALA A 137 36.41 -42.90 -43.07
C ALA A 137 37.77 -43.21 -43.74
N GLU A 138 38.70 -42.24 -43.84
CA GLU A 138 40.03 -42.49 -44.39
C GLU A 138 40.89 -43.28 -43.39
N SER A 139 40.97 -44.59 -43.65
CA SER A 139 41.49 -45.63 -42.75
C SER A 139 43.00 -45.86 -42.83
N SER A 140 43.76 -45.05 -43.58
CA SER A 140 45.23 -45.18 -43.65
C SER A 140 45.91 -44.29 -42.59
N PRO A 141 46.58 -44.87 -41.58
CA PRO A 141 47.20 -44.12 -40.48
C PRO A 141 48.34 -43.22 -40.96
N VAL A 142 48.96 -43.53 -42.10
CA VAL A 142 50.07 -42.77 -42.68
C VAL A 142 49.59 -41.43 -43.23
N ASN A 143 48.52 -41.42 -44.03
CA ASN A 143 47.96 -40.18 -44.58
C ASN A 143 47.42 -39.24 -43.50
N LYS A 144 46.78 -39.80 -42.47
CA LYS A 144 46.23 -39.03 -41.35
C LYS A 144 47.33 -38.30 -40.57
N ASN A 145 48.41 -38.98 -40.23
CA ASN A 145 49.53 -38.35 -39.52
C ASN A 145 50.27 -37.34 -40.40
N LEU A 146 50.46 -37.64 -41.69
CA LEU A 146 51.09 -36.71 -42.62
C LEU A 146 50.28 -35.40 -42.74
N ARG A 147 48.95 -35.49 -42.89
CA ARG A 147 48.06 -34.33 -42.98
C ARG A 147 48.06 -33.48 -41.70
N LEU A 148 48.06 -34.10 -40.52
CA LEU A 148 48.11 -33.40 -39.24
C LEU A 148 49.40 -32.58 -39.06
N ILE A 149 50.54 -33.12 -39.51
CA ILE A 149 51.83 -32.42 -39.48
C ILE A 149 51.75 -31.16 -40.36
N PHE A 150 51.23 -31.27 -41.58
CA PHE A 150 51.13 -30.12 -42.49
C PHE A 150 50.16 -29.05 -42.00
N THR A 151 49.02 -29.42 -41.43
CA THR A 151 48.09 -28.43 -40.84
C THR A 151 48.68 -27.67 -39.66
N SER A 152 49.56 -28.31 -38.87
CA SER A 152 50.24 -27.65 -37.76
C SER A 152 51.32 -26.67 -38.22
N LEU A 153 51.98 -26.97 -39.35
CA LEU A 153 53.01 -26.09 -39.91
C LEU A 153 52.40 -24.82 -40.52
N GLU A 154 51.25 -24.95 -41.19
CA GLU A 154 50.55 -23.84 -41.84
C GLU A 154 50.01 -22.84 -40.82
N THR A 155 49.45 -23.33 -39.71
CA THR A 155 49.04 -22.47 -38.58
C THR A 155 50.21 -21.77 -37.90
N THR A 156 51.39 -22.38 -37.87
CA THR A 156 52.58 -21.76 -37.26
C THR A 156 53.21 -20.70 -38.18
N GLN A 157 53.04 -20.82 -39.51
CA GLN A 157 53.58 -19.88 -40.49
C GLN A 157 52.79 -18.56 -40.57
N GLU A 158 51.46 -18.63 -40.38
CA GLU A 158 50.59 -17.44 -40.22
C GLU A 158 50.93 -16.62 -38.97
N ILE A 159 51.36 -17.27 -37.87
CA ILE A 159 51.69 -16.59 -36.60
C ILE A 159 53.05 -15.85 -36.66
N ARG A 160 53.89 -16.11 -37.68
CA ARG A 160 55.24 -15.52 -37.81
C ARG A 160 55.35 -14.45 -38.93
N ARG A 161 54.24 -14.01 -39.52
CA ARG A 161 54.16 -12.82 -40.38
C ARG A 161 53.45 -11.69 -39.65
#